data_AF-A0A953E9H8-F1
#
_entry.id   AF-A0A953E9H8-F1
#
_cell.length_a   1.000
_cell.length_b   1.000
_cell.length_c   1.000
_cell.angle_alpha   90.00
_cell.angle_beta   90.00
_cell.angle_gamma   90.00
#
_symmetry.space_group_name_H-M   'P 1'
#
loop_
_entity.id
_entity.type
_entity.pdbx_description
1 polymer ?
#
loop_
_entity_poly.entity_id
_entity_poly.type
_entity_poly.pdbx_seq_one_letter_code
_entity_poly.pdbx_strand_id
1 'polypeptide(L)'
;MALRIGAGVAAFGLAALLLPGPADSAHAGLALLANALACWRFGVTLLPGREPLITRYSRFDEGVIVQECRGYSRGLTVLWTGVLAGFAAACAAALAGAWPIDTVLATETLAGGALFLGEHVVRSLRFPHHGLATPLRTLRAVYLAHMDHHAA
;
A
#
# COMPACT_ATOMS: atom_id res chain seq x y z
N MET A 1 10.73 2.24 17.28
CA MET A 1 11.46 1.45 16.26
C MET A 1 10.88 1.64 14.86
N ALA A 2 9.57 1.43 14.63
CA ALA A 2 8.91 1.65 13.32
C ALA A 2 9.07 3.08 12.74
N LEU A 3 9.09 4.12 13.60
CA LEU A 3 9.31 5.51 13.18
C LEU A 3 10.73 5.74 12.60
N ARG A 4 11.74 5.01 13.10
CA ARG A 4 13.14 5.18 12.66
C ARG A 4 13.40 4.51 11.31
N ILE A 5 12.71 3.41 11.01
CA ILE A 5 12.84 2.66 9.75
C ILE A 5 12.17 3.44 8.60
N GLY A 6 10.96 3.96 8.81
CA GLY A 6 10.25 4.78 7.81
C GLY A 6 11.01 6.07 7.48
N ALA A 7 11.56 6.74 8.49
CA ALA A 7 12.37 7.94 8.30
C ALA A 7 13.68 7.69 7.54
N GLY A 8 14.33 6.54 7.76
CA GLY A 8 15.59 6.19 7.09
C GLY A 8 15.42 5.94 5.59
N VAL A 9 14.38 5.20 5.19
CA VAL A 9 14.12 4.93 3.77
C VAL A 9 13.58 6.18 3.06
N ALA A 10 12.76 6.98 3.75
CA ALA A 10 12.32 8.28 3.22
C ALA A 10 13.47 9.28 3.07
N ALA A 11 14.43 9.31 3.98
CA ALA A 11 15.61 10.15 3.84
C ALA A 11 16.49 9.71 2.66
N PHE A 12 16.63 8.39 2.45
CA PHE A 12 17.44 7.85 1.35
C PHE A 12 16.83 8.15 -0.03
N GLY A 13 15.53 7.91 -0.22
CA GLY A 13 14.90 8.24 -1.50
C GLY A 13 14.84 9.75 -1.78
N LEU A 14 14.76 10.60 -0.74
CA LEU A 14 14.81 12.05 -0.87
C LEU A 14 16.22 12.51 -1.23
N ALA A 15 17.25 11.94 -0.61
CA ALA A 15 18.63 12.21 -0.98
C ALA A 15 18.92 11.83 -2.44
N ALA A 16 18.40 10.69 -2.91
CA ALA A 16 18.54 10.26 -4.31
C ALA A 16 17.89 11.24 -5.31
N LEU A 17 16.80 11.91 -4.93
CA LEU A 17 16.15 12.94 -5.75
C LEU A 17 16.94 14.25 -5.84
N LEU A 18 17.72 14.55 -4.81
CA LEU A 18 18.47 15.80 -4.69
C LEU A 18 19.87 15.72 -5.31
N LEU A 19 20.36 14.50 -5.58
CA LEU A 19 21.64 14.29 -6.25
C LEU A 19 21.48 14.39 -7.77
N PRO A 20 22.37 15.12 -8.48
CA PRO A 20 22.35 15.16 -9.94
C PRO A 20 22.65 13.75 -10.48
N GLY A 21 21.73 13.22 -11.29
CA GLY A 21 21.81 11.89 -11.86
C GLY A 21 20.94 11.74 -13.10
N PRO A 22 21.03 10.61 -13.81
CA PRO A 22 20.13 10.33 -14.94
C PRO A 22 18.67 10.30 -14.47
N ALA A 23 17.74 10.60 -15.38
CA ALA A 23 16.30 10.64 -15.08
C ALA A 23 15.82 9.35 -14.39
N ASP A 24 16.40 8.20 -14.72
CA ASP A 24 16.10 6.89 -14.14
C ASP A 24 16.35 6.83 -12.63
N SER A 25 17.38 7.54 -12.13
CA SER A 25 17.68 7.63 -10.70
C SER A 25 16.63 8.43 -9.95
N ALA A 26 16.08 9.48 -10.56
CA ALA A 26 14.98 10.24 -9.96
C ALA A 26 13.69 9.40 -9.90
N HIS A 27 13.35 8.66 -10.96
CA HIS A 27 12.20 7.76 -10.97
C HIS A 27 12.32 6.67 -9.91
N ALA A 28 13.50 6.05 -9.79
CA ALA A 28 13.75 5.01 -8.79
C ALA A 28 13.71 5.58 -7.36
N GLY A 29 14.22 6.80 -7.15
CA GLY A 29 14.13 7.54 -5.89
C GLY A 29 12.68 7.82 -5.48
N LEU A 30 11.87 8.36 -6.40
CA LEU A 30 10.44 8.62 -6.16
C LEU A 30 9.66 7.34 -5.87
N ALA A 31 9.87 6.28 -6.67
CA ALA A 31 9.19 5.01 -6.49
C ALA A 31 9.55 4.34 -5.15
N LEU A 32 10.83 4.41 -4.76
CA LEU A 32 11.29 3.97 -3.44
C LEU A 32 10.57 4.72 -2.32
N LEU A 33 10.53 6.05 -2.40
CA LEU A 33 9.86 6.89 -1.40
C LEU A 33 8.38 6.55 -1.28
N ALA A 34 7.69 6.47 -2.41
CA ALA A 34 6.26 6.18 -2.46
C ALA A 34 5.94 4.84 -1.81
N ASN A 35 6.66 3.77 -2.20
CA ASN A 35 6.49 2.44 -1.64
C ASN A 35 6.83 2.40 -0.14
N ALA A 36 7.93 3.03 0.27
CA ALA A 36 8.36 3.05 1.67
C ALA A 36 7.36 3.80 2.56
N LEU A 37 6.86 4.95 2.10
CA LEU A 37 5.87 5.73 2.83
C LEU A 37 4.53 4.99 2.94
N ALA A 38 4.08 4.38 1.84
CA ALA A 38 2.88 3.56 1.83
C ALA A 38 3.04 2.34 2.76
N CYS A 39 4.15 1.60 2.66
CA CYS A 39 4.50 0.49 3.53
C CYS A 39 4.47 0.92 5.00
N TRP A 40 5.10 2.06 5.32
CA TRP A 40 5.08 2.60 6.67
C TRP A 40 3.65 2.90 7.15
N ARG A 41 2.84 3.59 6.33
CA ARG A 41 1.45 3.95 6.66
C ARG A 41 0.60 2.70 6.92
N PHE A 42 0.76 1.63 6.14
CA PHE A 42 0.08 0.36 6.41
C PHE A 42 0.66 -0.32 7.66
N GLY A 43 1.97 -0.45 7.76
CA GLY A 43 2.67 -1.14 8.84
C GLY A 43 2.38 -0.57 10.23
N VAL A 44 2.31 0.76 10.37
CA VAL A 44 2.00 1.39 11.66
C VAL A 44 0.58 1.11 12.16
N THR A 45 -0.34 0.72 11.28
CA THR A 45 -1.71 0.33 11.65
C THR A 45 -1.82 -1.12 12.12
N LEU A 46 -0.79 -1.94 11.87
CA LEU A 46 -0.73 -3.34 12.30
C LEU A 46 -0.24 -3.52 13.75
N LEU A 47 0.28 -2.45 14.38
CA LEU A 47 0.75 -2.48 15.76
C LEU A 47 -0.37 -2.87 16.75
N PRO A 48 -0.04 -3.48 17.90
CA PRO A 48 -1.02 -3.85 18.91
C PRO A 48 -1.89 -2.66 19.34
N GLY A 49 -3.21 -2.90 19.49
CA GLY A 49 -4.19 -1.88 19.89
C GLY A 49 -4.58 -0.89 18.78
N ARG A 50 -3.99 -0.98 17.58
CA ARG A 50 -4.38 -0.16 16.43
C ARG A 50 -5.29 -0.93 15.47
N GLU A 51 -6.16 -0.18 14.81
CA GLU A 51 -7.01 -0.72 13.75
C GLU A 51 -6.23 -0.80 12.44
N PRO A 52 -6.16 -1.96 11.77
CA PRO A 52 -5.53 -2.08 10.46
C PRO A 52 -6.17 -1.16 9.42
N LEU A 53 -5.35 -0.59 8.53
CA LEU A 53 -5.79 0.43 7.59
C LEU A 53 -6.94 -0.03 6.68
N ILE A 54 -6.90 -1.28 6.19
CA ILE A 54 -7.98 -1.80 5.35
C ILE A 54 -9.25 -2.04 6.16
N THR A 55 -9.13 -2.49 7.42
CA THR A 55 -10.29 -2.61 8.31
C THR A 55 -10.98 -1.26 8.49
N ARG A 56 -10.20 -0.18 8.65
CA ARG A 56 -10.73 1.18 8.71
C ARG A 56 -11.49 1.56 7.44
N TYR A 57 -10.96 1.27 6.25
CA TYR A 57 -11.64 1.55 4.99
C TYR A 57 -12.95 0.76 4.84
N SER A 58 -12.99 -0.50 5.27
CA SER A 58 -14.19 -1.32 5.23
C SER A 58 -15.37 -0.76 6.03
N ARG A 59 -15.14 0.15 6.99
CA ARG A 59 -16.23 0.85 7.72
C ARG A 59 -17.03 1.81 6.85
N PHE A 60 -16.40 2.34 5.80
CA PHE A 60 -17.01 3.26 4.84
C PHE A 60 -17.56 2.52 3.61
N ASP A 61 -17.48 1.19 3.62
CA ASP A 61 -17.99 0.35 2.56
C ASP A 61 -19.44 -0.07 2.89
N GLU A 62 -20.41 0.57 2.22
CA GLU A 62 -21.85 0.34 2.45
C GLU A 62 -22.19 -1.15 2.36
N GLY A 63 -22.87 -1.70 3.37
CA GLY A 63 -23.27 -3.12 3.39
C GLY A 63 -22.20 -4.11 3.90
N VAL A 64 -21.01 -3.64 4.29
CA VAL A 64 -19.99 -4.49 4.92
C VAL A 64 -20.18 -4.59 6.42
N ILE A 65 -20.21 -5.81 6.95
CA ILE A 65 -20.19 -6.10 8.38
C ILE A 65 -18.73 -6.23 8.83
N VAL A 66 -18.16 -5.14 9.35
CA VAL A 66 -16.72 -5.02 9.65
C VAL A 66 -16.20 -6.11 10.59
N GLN A 67 -17.03 -6.61 11.52
CA GLN A 67 -16.61 -7.65 12.46
C GLN A 67 -16.27 -8.97 11.77
N GLU A 68 -17.00 -9.31 10.69
CA GLU A 68 -16.81 -10.56 9.95
C GLU A 68 -15.56 -10.51 9.07
N CYS A 69 -15.22 -9.33 8.55
CA CYS A 69 -14.05 -9.14 7.70
C CYS A 69 -12.81 -8.67 8.48
N ARG A 70 -12.85 -8.55 9.82
CA ARG A 70 -11.72 -8.04 10.63
C ARG A 70 -10.43 -8.83 10.44
N GLY A 71 -10.49 -10.16 10.54
CA GLY A 71 -9.32 -11.03 10.34
C GLY A 71 -8.80 -10.99 8.90
N TYR A 72 -9.73 -11.01 7.94
CA TYR A 72 -9.43 -10.93 6.51
C TYR A 72 -8.74 -9.59 6.15
N SER A 73 -9.31 -8.46 6.55
CA SER A 73 -8.78 -7.12 6.29
C SER A 73 -7.45 -6.87 7.01
N ARG A 74 -7.24 -7.45 8.20
CA ARG A 74 -5.92 -7.46 8.84
C ARG A 74 -4.91 -8.24 8.01
N GLY A 75 -5.23 -9.45 7.57
CA GLY A 75 -4.37 -10.26 6.71
C GLY A 75 -4.03 -9.55 5.40
N LEU A 76 -5.01 -8.88 4.79
CA LEU A 76 -4.81 -8.10 3.58
C LEU A 76 -3.93 -6.86 3.84
N THR A 77 -4.04 -6.22 5.01
CA THR A 77 -3.16 -5.11 5.41
C THR A 77 -1.71 -5.60 5.57
N VAL A 78 -1.50 -6.80 6.14
CA VAL A 78 -0.18 -7.45 6.22
C VAL A 78 0.36 -7.72 4.82
N LEU A 79 -0.44 -8.30 3.93
CA LEU A 79 -0.06 -8.61 2.56
C LEU A 79 0.40 -7.37 1.80
N TRP A 80 -0.40 -6.29 1.82
CA TRP A 80 -0.02 -5.03 1.17
C TRP A 80 1.22 -4.41 1.79
N THR A 81 1.38 -4.46 3.12
CA THR A 81 2.62 -4.00 3.77
C THR A 81 3.84 -4.76 3.23
N GLY A 82 3.74 -6.08 3.09
CA GLY A 82 4.83 -6.92 2.58
C GLY A 82 5.16 -6.65 1.11
N VAL A 83 4.14 -6.50 0.26
CA VAL A 83 4.30 -6.15 -1.16
C VAL A 83 5.00 -4.81 -1.32
N LEU A 84 4.54 -3.77 -0.60
CA LEU A 84 5.13 -2.43 -0.64
C LEU A 84 6.57 -2.44 -0.11
N ALA A 85 6.86 -3.22 0.94
CA ALA A 85 8.22 -3.40 1.44
C ALA A 85 9.13 -4.06 0.40
N GLY A 86 8.63 -5.08 -0.31
CA GLY A 86 9.35 -5.76 -1.38
C GLY A 86 9.68 -4.83 -2.54
N PHE A 87 8.72 -4.02 -3.01
CA PHE A 87 8.96 -3.06 -4.08
C PHE A 87 9.83 -1.88 -3.66
N ALA A 88 9.74 -1.42 -2.41
CA ALA A 88 10.72 -0.48 -1.86
C ALA A 88 12.14 -1.07 -1.93
N ALA A 89 12.33 -2.32 -1.48
CA ALA A 89 13.64 -2.98 -1.58
C ALA A 89 14.12 -3.12 -3.03
N ALA A 90 13.23 -3.48 -3.97
CA ALA A 90 13.55 -3.59 -5.39
C ALA A 90 13.94 -2.23 -6.01
N CYS A 91 13.24 -1.15 -5.66
CA CYS A 91 13.59 0.20 -6.11
C CYS A 91 14.95 0.66 -5.53
N ALA A 92 15.25 0.33 -4.27
CA ALA A 92 16.55 0.59 -3.68
C ALA A 92 17.68 -0.21 -4.38
N ALA A 93 17.41 -1.46 -4.75
CA ALA A 93 18.35 -2.26 -5.54
C ALA A 93 18.55 -1.70 -6.96
N ALA A 94 17.49 -1.20 -7.60
CA ALA A 94 17.57 -0.53 -8.89
C ALA A 94 18.41 0.77 -8.82
N LEU A 95 18.24 1.58 -7.76
CA LEU A 95 19.10 2.74 -7.48
C LEU A 95 20.58 2.36 -7.32
N ALA A 96 20.85 1.18 -6.73
CA ALA A 96 22.20 0.64 -6.61
C ALA A 96 22.74 0.03 -7.91
N GLY A 97 22.00 0.12 -9.02
CA GLY A 97 22.40 -0.39 -10.33
C GLY A 97 22.25 -1.91 -10.49
N ALA A 98 21.57 -2.58 -9.56
CA ALA A 98 21.43 -4.03 -9.63
C ALA A 98 20.43 -4.48 -10.71
N TRP A 99 19.37 -3.68 -10.93
CA TRP A 99 18.22 -4.03 -11.79
C TRP A 99 17.73 -2.78 -12.56
N PRO A 100 17.19 -2.92 -13.80
CA PRO A 100 16.56 -1.80 -14.50
C PRO A 100 15.28 -1.34 -13.80
N ILE A 101 15.15 -0.03 -13.54
CA ILE A 101 13.99 0.53 -12.84
C ILE A 101 12.68 0.26 -13.60
N ASP A 102 12.68 0.32 -14.93
CA ASP A 102 11.49 0.07 -15.74
C ASP A 102 10.92 -1.33 -15.52
N THR A 103 11.79 -2.33 -15.33
CA THR A 103 11.35 -3.70 -15.04
C THR A 103 10.71 -3.79 -13.67
N VAL A 104 11.26 -3.09 -12.67
CA VAL A 104 10.68 -3.03 -11.32
C VAL A 104 9.31 -2.36 -11.35
N LEU A 105 9.19 -1.21 -12.02
CA LEU A 105 7.93 -0.45 -12.12
C LEU A 105 6.84 -1.20 -12.90
N ALA A 106 7.21 -1.86 -14.00
CA ALA A 106 6.29 -2.69 -14.78
C ALA A 106 5.80 -3.87 -13.93
N THR A 107 6.71 -4.53 -13.21
CA THR A 107 6.36 -5.65 -12.31
C THR A 107 5.47 -5.18 -11.17
N GLU A 108 5.75 -4.04 -10.57
CA GLU A 108 4.92 -3.42 -9.53
C GLU A 108 3.51 -3.14 -10.02
N THR A 109 3.39 -2.52 -11.20
CA THR A 109 2.10 -2.19 -11.80
C THR A 109 1.28 -3.46 -12.07
N LEU A 110 1.90 -4.48 -12.67
CA LEU A 110 1.22 -5.74 -13.00
C LEU A 110 0.85 -6.53 -11.75
N ALA A 111 1.80 -6.72 -10.82
CA ALA A 111 1.57 -7.47 -9.59
C ALA A 111 0.58 -6.77 -8.67
N GLY A 112 0.71 -5.45 -8.48
CA GLY A 112 -0.20 -4.63 -7.70
C GLY A 112 -1.60 -4.61 -8.31
N GLY A 113 -1.71 -4.42 -9.62
CA GLY A 113 -2.98 -4.48 -10.33
C GLY A 113 -3.66 -5.85 -10.23
N ALA A 114 -2.92 -6.93 -10.47
CA ALA A 114 -3.43 -8.28 -10.36
C ALA A 114 -3.85 -8.64 -8.93
N LEU A 115 -3.06 -8.26 -7.92
CA LEU A 115 -3.40 -8.47 -6.53
C LEU A 115 -4.66 -7.68 -6.14
N PHE A 116 -4.74 -6.42 -6.55
CA PHE A 116 -5.89 -5.58 -6.29
C PHE A 116 -7.15 -6.15 -6.94
N LEU A 117 -7.15 -6.48 -8.22
CA LEU A 117 -8.31 -7.06 -8.90
C LEU A 117 -8.68 -8.45 -8.37
N GLY A 118 -7.68 -9.30 -8.12
CA GLY A 118 -7.88 -10.63 -7.54
C GLY A 118 -8.49 -10.57 -6.15
N GLU A 119 -8.10 -9.59 -5.34
CA GLU A 119 -8.70 -9.34 -4.02
C GLU A 119 -10.19 -9.06 -4.11
N HIS A 120 -10.65 -8.29 -5.10
CA HIS A 120 -12.07 -7.98 -5.28
C HIS A 120 -12.89 -9.23 -5.63
N VAL A 121 -12.32 -10.10 -6.47
CA VAL A 121 -12.91 -11.40 -6.79
C VAL A 121 -12.99 -12.26 -5.53
N VAL A 122 -11.88 -12.41 -4.81
CA VAL A 122 -11.82 -13.20 -3.57
C VAL A 122 -12.79 -12.66 -2.51
N ARG A 123 -12.87 -11.34 -2.33
CA ARG A 123 -13.76 -10.70 -1.35
C ARG A 123 -15.22 -10.94 -1.68
N SER A 124 -15.59 -10.82 -2.97
CA SER A 124 -16.96 -11.08 -3.43
C SER A 124 -17.37 -12.54 -3.23
N LEU A 125 -16.46 -13.48 -3.47
CA LEU A 125 -16.71 -14.91 -3.27
C LEU A 125 -16.76 -15.30 -1.79
N ARG A 126 -15.91 -14.69 -0.96
CA ARG A 126 -15.79 -15.01 0.47
C ARG A 126 -16.90 -14.40 1.31
N PHE A 127 -17.42 -13.24 0.93
CA PHE A 127 -18.47 -12.52 1.66
C PHE A 127 -19.63 -12.12 0.72
N PRO A 128 -20.34 -13.08 0.13
CA PRO A 128 -21.36 -12.79 -0.88
C PRO A 128 -22.51 -11.91 -0.37
N HIS A 129 -22.84 -12.01 0.93
CA HIS A 129 -23.87 -11.21 1.58
C HIS A 129 -23.48 -9.75 1.81
N HIS A 130 -22.20 -9.38 1.66
CA HIS A 130 -21.77 -7.97 1.62
C HIS A 130 -21.96 -7.33 0.24
N GLY A 131 -22.51 -8.07 -0.73
CA GLY A 131 -22.64 -7.66 -2.13
C GLY A 131 -21.30 -7.66 -2.88
N LEU A 132 -21.34 -7.29 -4.15
CA LEU A 132 -20.15 -7.30 -5.00
C LEU A 132 -19.11 -6.27 -4.53
N ALA A 133 -17.90 -6.76 -4.28
CA ALA A 133 -16.74 -5.94 -4.00
C ALA A 133 -16.15 -5.44 -5.32
N THR A 134 -16.37 -4.17 -5.68
CA THR A 134 -15.82 -3.58 -6.91
C THR A 134 -14.70 -2.58 -6.62
N PRO A 135 -13.75 -2.39 -7.56
CA PRO A 135 -12.71 -1.36 -7.45
C PRO A 135 -13.26 0.03 -7.11
N LEU A 136 -14.32 0.45 -7.80
CA LEU A 136 -14.96 1.76 -7.57
C LEU A 136 -15.52 1.89 -6.16
N ARG A 137 -16.13 0.83 -5.63
CA ARG A 137 -16.67 0.79 -4.27
C ARG A 137 -15.56 0.91 -3.23
N THR A 138 -14.42 0.25 -3.45
CA THR A 138 -13.23 0.41 -2.59
C THR A 138 -12.62 1.80 -2.68
N LEU A 139 -12.45 2.36 -3.88
CA LEU A 139 -11.93 3.73 -4.04
C LEU A 139 -12.84 4.76 -3.36
N ARG A 140 -14.17 4.60 -3.48
CA ARG A 140 -15.16 5.42 -2.76
C ARG A 140 -14.99 5.30 -1.25
N ALA A 141 -14.88 4.08 -0.71
CA ALA A 141 -14.69 3.86 0.72
C ALA A 141 -13.38 4.48 1.24
N VAL A 142 -12.27 4.35 0.48
CA VAL A 142 -10.99 4.99 0.80
C VAL A 142 -11.09 6.51 0.79
N TYR A 143 -11.80 7.08 -0.20
CA TYR A 143 -12.02 8.52 -0.31
C TYR A 143 -12.82 9.06 0.90
N LEU A 144 -13.96 8.44 1.22
CA LEU A 144 -14.78 8.80 2.37
C LEU A 144 -14.00 8.71 3.69
N ALA A 145 -13.18 7.67 3.85
CA ALA A 145 -12.33 7.50 5.02
C ALA A 145 -11.25 8.59 5.17
N HIS A 146 -10.84 9.24 4.08
CA HIS A 146 -9.92 10.38 4.16
C HIS A 146 -10.67 11.69 4.46
N MET A 147 -11.86 11.89 3.88
CA MET A 147 -12.68 13.07 4.18
C MET A 147 -13.08 13.16 5.65
N ASP A 148 -13.45 12.03 6.26
CA ASP A 148 -13.81 11.96 7.68
C ASP A 148 -12.67 12.40 8.62
N HIS A 149 -11.42 12.17 8.21
CA HIS A 149 -10.24 12.59 8.99
C HIS A 149 -10.00 14.11 9.00
N HIS A 150 -10.61 14.86 8.08
CA HIS A 150 -10.46 16.32 7.98
C HIS A 150 -11.63 17.08 8.61
N ALA A 151 -12.68 16.38 9.03
CA ALA A 151 -13.85 16.95 9.70
C ALA A 151 -13.79 16.90 11.24
N ALA A 152 -12.80 16.18 11.80
CA ALA A 152 -12.54 16.02 13.23
C ALA A 152 -11.28 16.78 13.67
#